data_AF-A0A6J6VQ37-F1
#
_entry.id   AF-A0A6J6VQ37-F1
#
_cell.length_a   1.000
_cell.length_b   1.000
_cell.length_c   1.000
_cell.angle_alpha   90.00
_cell.angle_beta   90.00
_cell.angle_gamma   90.00
#
_symmetry.space_group_name_H-M   'P 1'
#
loop_
_entity.id
_entity.type
_entity.pdbx_description
1 polymer ?
#
loop_
_entity_poly.entity_id
_entity_poly.type
_entity_poly.pdbx_seq_one_letter_code
_entity_poly.pdbx_strand_id
1 'polypeptide(L)'
;MTNQRFLIGSASDTGRVRSMNEDAFVVTDQVFAVADGMGGHLAGEVASAMAADSLRRLSGDVTADDAVNAVIAANLDILSLSRSDAAHRGMGTTLTGIAIVQRDGEARLAVINVGDSRTYRLRAGRLEQVSIDHSYVQELVNSGHITAAEARVHPQRNIVTRALGIEAGIGIDVWTLPIVRGDRFLSCSDGLVDEVTDEVILDALCDFSDPQAAAEELIRLANAAGGRDNTTVIVLDVQEGADPTTVNDSEDLLTYVTVRGHDVEDETRDHSLDDLNIEDERTALTDDTPPFETNPPRDLTDAVLSRGLDPSDRYPFPVAHADETPNTAARRMAMHARANTRFIIGGAAVALIAIILVIVAAATGGKSNDGPQPGDTVAITDFVDDPPDTTPDTLADSVSDTIGDASDSADGSTLSS
;
A
#
# COMPACT_ATOMS: atom_id res chain seq x y z
N MET A 1 30.13 -3.81 -14.61
CA MET A 1 28.71 -4.21 -14.63
C MET A 1 28.21 -3.91 -13.23
N THR A 2 27.36 -2.90 -13.08
CA THR A 2 26.82 -2.52 -11.79
C THR A 2 25.87 -3.62 -11.35
N ASN A 3 26.24 -4.40 -10.34
CA ASN A 3 25.38 -5.42 -9.75
C ASN A 3 24.25 -4.71 -8.99
N GLN A 4 23.20 -4.32 -9.70
CA GLN A 4 22.02 -3.75 -9.06
C GLN A 4 21.21 -4.90 -8.47
N ARG A 5 21.19 -4.95 -7.14
CA ARG A 5 20.37 -5.91 -6.36
C ARG A 5 18.87 -5.79 -6.66
N PHE A 6 18.44 -4.62 -7.14
CA PHE A 6 17.06 -4.29 -7.45
C PHE A 6 16.92 -3.62 -8.83
N LEU A 7 15.82 -3.91 -9.54
CA LEU A 7 15.35 -3.06 -10.64
C LEU A 7 14.07 -2.36 -10.20
N ILE A 8 13.92 -1.08 -10.51
CA ILE A 8 12.78 -0.28 -10.07
C ILE A 8 12.13 0.41 -11.27
N GLY A 9 10.81 0.41 -11.27
CA GLY A 9 9.98 1.26 -12.11
C GLY A 9 9.02 2.05 -11.26
N SER A 10 8.68 3.27 -11.67
CA SER A 10 7.70 4.08 -10.97
C SER A 10 6.93 4.96 -11.94
N ALA A 11 5.68 5.23 -11.60
CA ALA A 11 4.82 6.13 -12.36
C ALA A 11 3.84 6.83 -11.44
N SER A 12 3.50 8.08 -11.76
CA SER A 12 2.53 8.88 -11.03
C SER A 12 1.73 9.71 -12.03
N ASP A 13 0.42 9.78 -11.86
CA ASP A 13 -0.49 10.51 -12.73
C ASP A 13 -1.59 11.17 -11.89
N THR A 14 -2.00 12.37 -12.30
CA THR A 14 -3.07 13.12 -11.64
C THR A 14 -4.43 12.41 -11.70
N GLY A 15 -4.59 11.46 -12.62
CA GLY A 15 -5.88 10.88 -12.92
C GLY A 15 -6.65 11.70 -13.96
N ARG A 16 -7.93 11.38 -14.13
CA ARG A 16 -8.83 12.03 -15.10
C ARG A 16 -9.71 13.11 -14.48
N VAL A 17 -9.95 13.03 -13.18
CA VAL A 17 -10.94 13.87 -12.48
C VAL A 17 -10.29 14.97 -11.64
N ARG A 18 -9.16 14.69 -10.99
CA ARG A 18 -8.45 15.68 -10.16
C ARG A 18 -7.76 16.72 -11.03
N SER A 19 -7.64 17.94 -10.51
CA SER A 19 -6.91 19.04 -11.18
C SER A 19 -5.44 19.12 -10.79
N MET A 20 -5.05 18.38 -9.76
CA MET A 20 -3.72 18.42 -9.15
C MET A 20 -3.37 17.05 -8.61
N ASN A 21 -2.06 16.75 -8.60
CA ASN A 21 -1.52 15.56 -7.98
C ASN A 21 -1.06 15.90 -6.55
N GLU A 22 -1.71 15.30 -5.56
CA GLU A 22 -1.34 15.38 -4.15
C GLU A 22 -0.53 14.16 -3.70
N ASP A 23 -0.35 13.16 -4.57
CA ASP A 23 0.60 12.08 -4.31
C ASP A 23 2.05 12.55 -4.47
N ALA A 24 2.92 11.99 -3.65
CA ALA A 24 4.37 12.07 -3.80
C ALA A 24 5.00 10.67 -3.70
N PHE A 25 6.21 10.53 -4.25
CA PHE A 25 6.97 9.30 -4.10
C PHE A 25 8.47 9.54 -4.01
N VAL A 26 9.18 8.57 -3.45
CA VAL A 26 10.63 8.54 -3.33
C VAL A 26 11.17 7.20 -3.83
N VAL A 27 12.20 7.27 -4.67
CA VAL A 27 13.01 6.13 -5.12
C VAL A 27 14.47 6.53 -4.94
N THR A 28 15.19 5.80 -4.09
CA THR A 28 16.63 5.91 -3.87
C THR A 28 17.25 4.52 -3.83
N ASP A 29 18.56 4.40 -3.65
CA ASP A 29 19.21 3.10 -3.44
C ASP A 29 18.80 2.44 -2.10
N GLN A 30 18.18 3.19 -1.19
CA GLN A 30 17.84 2.76 0.16
C GLN A 30 16.32 2.62 0.37
N VAL A 31 15.50 3.45 -0.26
CA VAL A 31 14.07 3.60 0.05
C VAL A 31 13.22 3.77 -1.20
N PHE A 32 12.05 3.14 -1.18
CA PHE A 32 11.02 3.16 -2.21
C PHE A 32 9.67 3.36 -1.52
N ALA A 33 9.09 4.55 -1.59
CA ALA A 33 7.84 4.83 -0.87
C ALA A 33 6.91 5.77 -1.63
N VAL A 34 5.61 5.59 -1.39
CA VAL A 34 4.51 6.40 -1.91
C VAL A 34 3.81 7.06 -0.72
N ALA A 35 3.40 8.31 -0.89
CA ALA A 35 2.65 9.09 0.07
C ALA A 35 1.46 9.73 -0.65
N ASP A 36 0.26 9.49 -0.16
CA ASP A 36 -1.00 10.03 -0.69
C ASP A 36 -1.45 11.21 0.18
N GLY A 37 -1.32 12.41 -0.38
CA GLY A 37 -1.57 13.65 0.31
C GLY A 37 -3.06 13.96 0.41
N MET A 38 -3.53 14.30 1.61
CA MET A 38 -4.90 14.72 1.85
C MET A 38 -4.94 16.09 2.51
N GLY A 39 -5.84 16.94 2.03
CA GLY A 39 -6.03 18.29 2.56
C GLY A 39 -6.94 19.12 1.67
N GLY A 40 -7.40 20.26 2.18
CA GLY A 40 -8.03 21.28 1.31
C GLY A 40 -6.97 22.14 0.64
N HIS A 41 -7.24 22.66 -0.57
CA HIS A 41 -6.29 23.46 -1.36
C HIS A 41 -5.00 22.71 -1.74
N LEU A 42 -3.82 23.33 -1.66
CA LEU A 42 -2.51 22.74 -2.00
C LEU A 42 -1.88 21.97 -0.81
N ALA A 43 -2.64 21.72 0.24
CA ALA A 43 -2.07 21.29 1.51
C ALA A 43 -1.67 19.79 1.50
N GLY A 44 -2.36 18.95 0.72
CA GLY A 44 -2.03 17.53 0.59
C GLY A 44 -0.69 17.29 -0.11
N GLU A 45 -0.45 17.98 -1.23
CA GLU A 45 0.82 17.93 -1.98
C GLU A 45 2.03 18.29 -1.11
N VAL A 46 1.89 19.30 -0.25
CA VAL A 46 2.95 19.69 0.69
C VAL A 46 3.21 18.59 1.72
N ALA A 47 2.15 18.00 2.30
CA ALA A 47 2.29 16.95 3.30
C ALA A 47 2.96 15.69 2.73
N SER A 48 2.51 15.21 1.56
CA SER A 48 3.07 14.02 0.93
C SER A 48 4.53 14.22 0.50
N ALA A 49 4.86 15.40 -0.04
CA ALA A 49 6.24 15.75 -0.38
C ALA A 49 7.16 15.76 0.86
N MET A 50 6.71 16.33 1.98
CA MET A 50 7.47 16.33 3.24
C MET A 50 7.73 14.91 3.76
N ALA A 51 6.74 14.02 3.66
CA ALA A 51 6.90 12.62 4.06
C ALA A 51 7.92 11.89 3.18
N ALA A 52 7.81 12.02 1.86
CA ALA A 52 8.74 11.43 0.91
C ALA A 52 10.18 11.95 1.10
N ASP A 53 10.35 13.25 1.33
CA ASP A 53 11.66 13.86 1.55
C ASP A 53 12.29 13.50 2.89
N SER A 54 11.49 13.17 3.90
CA SER A 54 12.02 12.64 5.16
C SER A 54 12.71 11.30 4.96
N LEU A 55 12.05 10.38 4.26
CA LEU A 55 12.60 9.07 3.93
C LEU A 55 13.77 9.15 2.94
N ARG A 56 13.77 10.11 2.01
CA ARG A 56 14.85 10.31 1.03
C ARG A 56 16.23 10.49 1.68
N ARG A 57 16.27 10.99 2.91
CA ARG A 57 17.52 11.25 3.67
C ARG A 57 18.16 9.98 4.24
N LEU A 58 17.44 8.86 4.26
CA LEU A 58 17.97 7.57 4.72
C LEU A 58 19.05 7.07 3.75
N SER A 59 20.21 6.73 4.29
CA SER A 59 21.34 6.20 3.52
C SER A 59 22.33 5.46 4.42
N GLY A 60 23.03 4.48 3.86
CA GLY A 60 24.05 3.71 4.58
C GLY A 60 23.47 2.56 5.40
N ASP A 61 24.06 2.30 6.57
CA ASP A 61 23.66 1.21 7.46
C ASP A 61 22.42 1.60 8.29
N VAL A 62 21.28 1.75 7.60
CA VAL A 62 19.99 2.11 8.18
C VAL A 62 19.37 0.92 8.90
N THR A 63 18.87 1.11 10.12
CA THR A 63 18.07 0.12 10.85
C THR A 63 16.56 0.34 10.65
N ALA A 64 15.73 -0.62 11.06
CA ALA A 64 14.27 -0.42 11.06
C ALA A 64 13.86 0.76 11.96
N ASP A 65 14.54 0.96 13.10
CA ASP A 65 14.29 2.06 14.02
C ASP A 65 14.64 3.42 13.38
N ASP A 66 15.72 3.51 12.60
CA ASP A 66 16.06 4.73 11.85
C ASP A 66 14.97 5.10 10.84
N ALA A 67 14.42 4.09 10.14
CA ALA A 67 13.33 4.32 9.19
C ALA A 67 12.05 4.77 9.90
N VAL A 68 11.72 4.16 11.04
CA VAL A 68 10.60 4.59 11.91
C VAL A 68 10.80 6.02 12.41
N ASN A 69 12.01 6.37 12.88
CA ASN A 69 12.34 7.71 13.33
C ASN A 69 12.21 8.75 12.22
N ALA A 70 12.54 8.41 10.97
CA ALA A 70 12.30 9.29 9.83
C ALA A 70 10.81 9.53 9.57
N VAL A 71 9.95 8.51 9.76
CA VAL A 71 8.48 8.67 9.66
C VAL A 71 7.93 9.51 10.82
N ILE A 72 8.43 9.32 12.04
CA ILE A 72 8.05 10.14 13.21
C ILE A 72 8.43 11.60 12.97
N ALA A 73 9.66 11.86 12.49
CA ALA A 73 10.10 13.20 12.16
C ALA A 73 9.20 13.85 11.09
N ALA A 74 8.84 13.11 10.04
CA ALA A 74 7.89 13.59 9.03
C ALA A 74 6.53 13.94 9.64
N ASN A 75 5.98 13.09 10.53
CA ASN A 75 4.72 13.34 11.19
C ASN A 75 4.74 14.66 11.98
N LEU A 76 5.79 14.89 12.76
CA LEU A 76 5.94 16.08 13.59
C LEU A 76 6.15 17.34 12.75
N ASP A 77 6.94 17.27 11.68
CA ASP A 77 7.17 18.39 10.77
C ASP A 77 5.86 18.81 10.06
N ILE A 78 5.10 17.84 9.54
CA ILE A 78 3.81 18.08 8.88
C ILE A 78 2.81 18.66 9.90
N LEU A 79 2.72 18.08 11.09
CA LEU A 79 1.83 18.58 12.15
C LEU A 79 2.17 20.01 12.57
N SER A 80 3.47 20.32 12.68
CA SER A 80 3.96 21.67 13.02
C SER A 80 3.58 22.70 11.97
N LEU A 81 3.78 22.39 10.69
CA LEU A 81 3.39 23.27 9.59
C LEU A 81 1.87 23.44 9.49
N SER A 82 1.11 22.34 9.64
CA SER A 82 -0.36 22.34 9.67
C SER A 82 -0.95 23.24 10.77
N ARG A 83 -0.25 23.36 11.90
CA ARG A 83 -0.66 24.22 13.03
C ARG A 83 -0.22 25.67 12.89
N SER A 84 0.94 25.93 12.29
CA SER A 84 1.54 27.26 12.22
C SER A 84 1.09 28.09 11.02
N ASP A 85 0.63 27.46 9.95
CA ASP A 85 0.15 28.15 8.75
C ASP A 85 -1.33 27.86 8.46
N ALA A 86 -2.13 28.92 8.35
CA ALA A 86 -3.55 28.81 8.04
C ALA A 86 -3.82 28.15 6.67
N ALA A 87 -2.91 28.30 5.70
CA ALA A 87 -3.04 27.70 4.37
C ALA A 87 -2.85 26.18 4.35
N HIS A 88 -2.18 25.63 5.38
CA HIS A 88 -1.84 24.21 5.49
C HIS A 88 -2.66 23.47 6.56
N ARG A 89 -3.67 24.13 7.14
CA ARG A 89 -4.48 23.56 8.22
C ARG A 89 -5.15 22.26 7.82
N GLY A 90 -4.92 21.24 8.64
CA GLY A 90 -5.54 19.93 8.46
C GLY A 90 -4.92 19.11 7.33
N MET A 91 -3.77 19.52 6.79
CA MET A 91 -3.03 18.66 5.88
C MET A 91 -2.57 17.39 6.59
N GLY A 92 -2.57 16.31 5.83
CA GLY A 92 -1.97 15.05 6.23
C GLY A 92 -1.62 14.24 5.00
N THR A 93 -1.02 13.09 5.22
CA THR A 93 -0.67 12.18 4.13
C THR A 93 -0.61 10.75 4.65
N THR A 94 -0.91 9.79 3.78
CA THR A 94 -0.49 8.41 3.99
C THR A 94 1.01 8.26 3.73
N LEU A 95 1.55 7.10 4.07
CA LEU A 95 2.89 6.68 3.68
C LEU A 95 2.96 5.15 3.66
N THR A 96 3.30 4.57 2.51
CA THR A 96 3.61 3.13 2.38
C THR A 96 4.89 2.95 1.58
N GLY A 97 5.72 1.98 1.93
CA GLY A 97 6.94 1.74 1.16
C GLY A 97 7.87 0.73 1.78
N ILE A 98 9.04 0.61 1.16
CA ILE A 98 10.09 -0.34 1.49
C ILE A 98 11.38 0.42 1.73
N ALA A 99 11.99 0.24 2.89
CA ALA A 99 13.36 0.61 3.17
C ALA A 99 14.25 -0.64 3.24
N ILE A 100 15.44 -0.59 2.65
CA ILE A 100 16.47 -1.59 2.91
C ILE A 100 17.02 -1.29 4.31
N VAL A 101 17.12 -2.29 5.17
CA VAL A 101 17.60 -2.10 6.55
C VAL A 101 18.60 -3.19 6.93
N GLN A 102 19.50 -2.87 7.86
CA GLN A 102 20.43 -3.82 8.45
C GLN A 102 19.84 -4.39 9.73
N ARG A 103 19.96 -5.71 9.89
CA ARG A 103 19.62 -6.43 11.12
C ARG A 103 20.56 -7.60 11.30
N ASP A 104 21.21 -7.67 12.47
CA ASP A 104 22.15 -8.75 12.81
C ASP A 104 23.26 -8.95 11.76
N GLY A 105 23.66 -7.87 11.07
CA GLY A 105 24.66 -7.89 10.00
C GLY A 105 24.14 -8.31 8.62
N GLU A 106 22.83 -8.50 8.47
CA GLU A 106 22.17 -8.86 7.21
C GLU A 106 21.22 -7.77 6.72
N ALA A 107 21.20 -7.56 5.40
CA ALA A 107 20.23 -6.67 4.77
C ALA A 107 18.84 -7.35 4.68
N ARG A 108 17.81 -6.61 5.09
CA ARG A 108 16.38 -6.98 5.06
C ARG A 108 15.58 -5.88 4.36
N LEU A 109 14.32 -6.16 4.02
CA LEU A 109 13.35 -5.16 3.60
C LEU A 109 12.45 -4.81 4.78
N ALA A 110 12.38 -3.55 5.18
CA ALA A 110 11.37 -3.05 6.10
C ALA A 110 10.24 -2.43 5.28
N VAL A 111 9.09 -3.11 5.24
CA VAL A 111 7.85 -2.53 4.72
C VAL A 111 7.24 -1.67 5.81
N ILE A 112 6.98 -0.41 5.53
CA ILE A 112 6.47 0.58 6.49
C ILE A 112 5.12 1.07 6.00
N ASN A 113 4.12 1.14 6.88
CA ASN A 113 2.78 1.60 6.50
C ASN A 113 2.13 2.53 7.54
N VAL A 114 1.57 3.62 7.04
CA VAL A 114 0.66 4.54 7.73
C VAL A 114 -0.41 4.98 6.73
N GLY A 115 -1.65 4.50 6.88
CA GLY A 115 -2.77 4.85 6.00
C GLY A 115 -3.26 3.65 5.21
N ASP A 116 -3.98 3.90 4.14
CA ASP A 116 -4.63 2.91 3.28
C ASP A 116 -4.01 2.78 1.87
N SER A 117 -2.92 3.51 1.61
CA SER A 117 -1.98 3.13 0.55
C SER A 117 -1.40 1.74 0.85
N ARG A 118 -1.07 0.97 -0.20
CA ARG A 118 -0.76 -0.46 -0.07
C ARG A 118 0.60 -0.85 -0.59
N THR A 119 1.20 -1.84 0.07
CA THR A 119 2.35 -2.58 -0.44
C THR A 119 2.00 -4.06 -0.62
N TYR A 120 2.24 -4.59 -1.81
CA TYR A 120 2.06 -5.99 -2.20
C TYR A 120 3.39 -6.68 -2.46
N ARG A 121 3.42 -8.00 -2.27
CA ARG A 121 4.48 -8.93 -2.67
C ARG A 121 3.93 -9.93 -3.68
N LEU A 122 4.55 -10.01 -4.84
CA LEU A 122 4.37 -11.06 -5.83
C LEU A 122 5.52 -12.05 -5.72
N ARG A 123 5.21 -13.28 -5.31
CA ARG A 123 6.17 -14.39 -5.25
C ARG A 123 5.57 -15.63 -5.90
N ALA A 124 6.29 -16.24 -6.83
CA ALA A 124 5.88 -17.46 -7.52
C ALA A 124 4.44 -17.41 -8.08
N GLY A 125 4.04 -16.25 -8.64
CA GLY A 125 2.70 -16.04 -9.21
C GLY A 125 1.58 -15.77 -8.20
N ARG A 126 1.89 -15.67 -6.89
CA ARG A 126 0.93 -15.29 -5.85
C ARG A 126 1.15 -13.84 -5.43
N LEU A 127 0.12 -13.01 -5.63
CA LEU A 127 0.08 -11.66 -5.10
C LEU A 127 -0.47 -11.69 -3.66
N GLU A 128 0.23 -11.04 -2.75
CA GLU A 128 -0.12 -10.94 -1.34
C GLU A 128 0.00 -9.48 -0.91
N GLN A 129 -1.04 -8.94 -0.28
CA GLN A 129 -0.95 -7.65 0.38
C GLN A 129 -0.13 -7.81 1.68
N VAL A 130 0.97 -7.06 1.80
CA VAL A 130 1.82 -7.07 3.00
C VAL A 130 1.30 -6.08 4.04
N SER A 131 0.95 -4.87 3.59
CA SER A 131 0.42 -3.84 4.48
C SER A 131 -1.02 -4.14 4.91
N ILE A 132 -1.45 -3.56 6.01
CA ILE A 132 -2.85 -3.54 6.44
C ILE A 132 -3.34 -2.11 6.38
N ASP A 133 -4.47 -1.88 5.70
CA ASP A 133 -5.04 -0.53 5.55
C ASP A 133 -5.44 0.03 6.91
N HIS A 134 -5.05 1.27 7.19
CA HIS A 134 -5.58 2.02 8.34
C HIS A 134 -6.83 2.78 7.92
N SER A 135 -7.92 2.03 7.68
CA SER A 135 -9.21 2.57 7.26
C SER A 135 -10.36 2.04 8.11
N TYR A 136 -11.47 2.80 8.13
CA TYR A 136 -12.66 2.42 8.88
C TYR A 136 -13.23 1.08 8.42
N VAL A 137 -13.22 0.84 7.11
CA VAL A 137 -13.70 -0.43 6.55
C VAL A 137 -12.79 -1.60 6.90
N GLN A 138 -11.47 -1.39 7.01
CA GLN A 138 -10.55 -2.42 7.47
C GLN A 138 -10.80 -2.79 8.93
N GLU A 139 -11.14 -1.83 9.79
CA GLU A 139 -11.53 -2.10 11.18
C GLU A 139 -12.82 -2.94 11.26
N LEU A 140 -13.80 -2.67 10.40
CA LEU A 140 -15.02 -3.48 10.29
C LEU A 140 -14.73 -4.90 9.80
N VAL A 141 -13.81 -5.07 8.84
CA VAL A 141 -13.35 -6.38 8.35
C VAL A 141 -12.65 -7.15 9.47
N ASN A 142 -11.69 -6.52 10.16
CA ASN A 142 -10.92 -7.13 11.23
C ASN A 142 -11.79 -7.59 12.42
N SER A 143 -12.89 -6.87 12.66
CA SER A 143 -13.86 -7.19 13.72
C SER A 143 -15.00 -8.11 13.25
N GLY A 144 -14.99 -8.54 11.98
CA GLY A 144 -15.96 -9.48 11.41
C GLY A 144 -17.34 -8.90 11.11
N HIS A 145 -17.50 -7.57 11.08
CA HIS A 145 -18.77 -6.92 10.78
C HIS A 145 -19.10 -6.92 9.30
N ILE A 146 -18.08 -6.86 8.44
CA ILE A 146 -18.22 -6.94 6.98
C ILE A 146 -17.13 -7.84 6.39
N THR A 147 -17.36 -8.33 5.19
CA THR A 147 -16.37 -9.04 4.38
C THR A 147 -15.47 -8.08 3.61
N ALA A 148 -14.32 -8.56 3.13
CA ALA A 148 -13.43 -7.76 2.26
C ALA A 148 -14.13 -7.32 0.96
N ALA A 149 -15.04 -8.14 0.43
CA ALA A 149 -15.83 -7.79 -0.76
C ALA A 149 -16.82 -6.64 -0.48
N GLU A 150 -17.45 -6.63 0.70
CA GLU A 150 -18.34 -5.54 1.12
C GLU A 150 -17.56 -4.24 1.40
N ALA A 151 -16.36 -4.34 1.96
CA ALA A 151 -15.49 -3.18 2.21
C ALA A 151 -15.21 -2.38 0.92
N ARG A 152 -14.95 -3.05 -0.21
CA ARG A 152 -14.64 -2.41 -1.51
C ARG A 152 -15.76 -1.51 -2.03
N VAL A 153 -17.02 -1.80 -1.71
CA VAL A 153 -18.19 -1.03 -2.18
C VAL A 153 -18.84 -0.22 -1.06
N HIS A 154 -18.23 -0.19 0.12
CA HIS A 154 -18.79 0.46 1.29
C HIS A 154 -18.81 2.00 1.10
N PRO A 155 -19.88 2.70 1.50
CA PRO A 155 -19.99 4.15 1.34
C PRO A 155 -18.94 4.95 2.12
N GLN A 156 -18.34 4.34 3.15
CA GLN A 156 -17.31 4.96 3.99
C GLN A 156 -15.91 4.37 3.75
N ARG A 157 -15.64 3.77 2.58
CA ARG A 157 -14.34 3.16 2.30
C ARG A 157 -13.18 4.15 2.29
N ASN A 158 -13.43 5.42 1.92
CA ASN A 158 -12.44 6.50 1.88
C ASN A 158 -12.17 7.15 3.26
N ILE A 159 -12.61 6.54 4.37
CA ILE A 159 -12.33 7.08 5.72
C ILE A 159 -11.06 6.41 6.24
N VAL A 160 -9.95 7.17 6.20
CA VAL A 160 -8.66 6.80 6.78
C VAL A 160 -8.68 7.01 8.29
N THR A 161 -8.16 6.05 9.06
CA THR A 161 -8.10 6.08 10.54
C THR A 161 -6.72 6.43 11.08
N ARG A 162 -5.66 6.37 10.25
CA ARG A 162 -4.32 6.86 10.61
C ARG A 162 -3.64 7.55 9.43
N ALA A 163 -3.08 8.73 9.66
CA ALA A 163 -2.29 9.45 8.69
C ALA A 163 -1.27 10.35 9.38
N LEU A 164 -0.20 10.70 8.66
CA LEU A 164 0.81 11.65 9.13
C LEU A 164 0.24 13.07 9.15
N GLY A 165 0.69 13.89 10.10
CA GLY A 165 0.34 15.31 10.19
C GLY A 165 -0.94 15.63 10.96
N ILE A 166 -1.68 14.62 11.42
CA ILE A 166 -2.98 14.78 12.10
C ILE A 166 -2.82 14.79 13.63
N GLU A 167 -2.12 13.79 14.17
CA GLU A 167 -1.88 13.64 15.62
C GLU A 167 -0.39 13.51 15.91
N ALA A 168 0.05 13.98 17.09
CA ALA A 168 1.46 13.88 17.49
C ALA A 168 1.88 12.43 17.77
N GLY A 169 0.98 11.66 18.39
CA GLY A 169 1.17 10.23 18.56
C GLY A 169 0.61 9.48 17.36
N ILE A 170 1.41 8.59 16.78
CA ILE A 170 1.01 7.81 15.61
C ILE A 170 1.46 6.35 15.73
N GLY A 171 0.59 5.45 15.28
CA GLY A 171 0.90 4.03 15.10
C GLY A 171 1.46 3.77 13.72
N ILE A 172 2.69 3.27 13.66
CA ILE A 172 3.42 2.91 12.45
C ILE A 172 3.57 1.38 12.44
N ASP A 173 3.13 0.76 11.35
CA ASP A 173 3.26 -0.68 11.15
C ASP A 173 4.52 -0.96 10.34
N VAL A 174 5.35 -1.91 10.80
CA VAL A 174 6.60 -2.32 10.13
C VAL A 174 6.70 -3.83 10.00
N TRP A 175 6.87 -4.34 8.79
CA TRP A 175 7.16 -5.74 8.51
C TRP A 175 8.60 -5.89 8.02
N THR A 176 9.41 -6.68 8.71
CA THR A 176 10.79 -6.98 8.27
C THR A 176 10.83 -8.30 7.52
N LEU A 177 11.10 -8.23 6.23
CA LEU A 177 11.10 -9.35 5.29
C LEU A 177 12.54 -9.70 4.84
N PRO A 178 12.84 -10.97 4.56
CA PRO A 178 14.08 -11.34 3.87
C PRO A 178 14.08 -10.83 2.42
N ILE A 179 15.27 -10.50 1.90
CA ILE A 179 15.44 -10.17 0.48
C ILE A 179 15.56 -11.48 -0.30
N VAL A 180 14.52 -11.85 -1.04
CA VAL A 180 14.44 -13.13 -1.77
C VAL A 180 14.49 -12.88 -3.27
N ARG A 181 15.40 -13.58 -3.96
CA ARG A 181 15.56 -13.45 -5.41
C ARG A 181 14.28 -13.85 -6.13
N GLY A 182 13.83 -13.00 -7.06
CA GLY A 182 12.64 -13.21 -7.87
C GLY A 182 11.35 -12.68 -7.24
N ASP A 183 11.42 -12.12 -6.03
CA ASP A 183 10.30 -11.33 -5.50
C ASP A 183 10.12 -10.06 -6.32
N ARG A 184 8.86 -9.68 -6.50
CA ARG A 184 8.45 -8.38 -7.02
C ARG A 184 7.54 -7.71 -6.01
N PHE A 185 7.79 -6.45 -5.70
CA PHE A 185 6.96 -5.65 -4.81
C PHE A 185 6.26 -4.55 -5.59
N LEU A 186 5.07 -4.18 -5.14
CA LEU A 186 4.31 -3.03 -5.61
C LEU A 186 3.91 -2.18 -4.41
N SER A 187 4.38 -0.94 -4.35
CA SER A 187 3.84 0.08 -3.43
C SER A 187 2.98 1.06 -4.22
N CYS A 188 1.78 1.38 -3.74
CA CYS A 188 0.81 2.20 -4.49
C CYS A 188 -0.12 3.02 -3.59
N SER A 189 -0.58 4.17 -4.09
CA SER A 189 -1.67 4.96 -3.50
C SER A 189 -3.04 4.30 -3.72
N ASP A 190 -4.07 4.82 -3.06
CA ASP A 190 -5.41 4.24 -3.12
C ASP A 190 -6.01 4.32 -4.53
N GLY A 191 -5.65 5.34 -5.32
CA GLY A 191 -6.18 5.55 -6.67
C GLY A 191 -5.89 4.43 -7.66
N LEU A 192 -4.94 3.52 -7.35
CA LEU A 192 -4.80 2.27 -8.08
C LEU A 192 -5.86 1.26 -7.62
N VAL A 193 -5.88 0.94 -6.33
CA VAL A 193 -6.63 -0.18 -5.76
C VAL A 193 -8.13 0.08 -5.63
N ASP A 194 -8.53 1.36 -5.68
CA ASP A 194 -9.94 1.79 -5.77
C ASP A 194 -10.52 1.68 -7.19
N GLU A 195 -9.66 1.55 -8.21
CA GLU A 195 -10.04 1.48 -9.62
C GLU A 195 -9.77 0.11 -10.24
N VAL A 196 -8.73 -0.58 -9.78
CA VAL A 196 -8.20 -1.81 -10.36
C VAL A 196 -8.20 -2.91 -9.31
N THR A 197 -8.77 -4.07 -9.65
CA THR A 197 -8.82 -5.20 -8.72
C THR A 197 -7.48 -5.92 -8.63
N ASP A 198 -7.24 -6.60 -7.51
CA ASP A 198 -6.01 -7.36 -7.26
C ASP A 198 -5.69 -8.39 -8.36
N GLU A 199 -6.72 -8.99 -8.99
CA GLU A 199 -6.54 -9.91 -10.11
C GLU A 199 -5.94 -9.21 -11.34
N VAL A 200 -6.41 -7.99 -11.63
CA VAL A 200 -5.89 -7.20 -12.75
C VAL A 200 -4.50 -6.64 -12.44
N ILE A 201 -4.23 -6.29 -11.17
CA ILE A 201 -2.89 -5.93 -10.70
C ILE A 201 -1.94 -7.11 -10.88
N LEU A 202 -2.33 -8.32 -10.45
CA LEU A 202 -1.56 -9.54 -10.64
C LEU A 202 -1.23 -9.78 -12.11
N ASP A 203 -2.23 -9.72 -12.99
CA ASP A 203 -2.04 -9.92 -14.43
C ASP A 203 -1.02 -8.91 -14.99
N ALA A 204 -1.14 -7.62 -14.65
CA ALA A 204 -0.20 -6.59 -15.10
C ALA A 204 1.23 -6.83 -14.58
N LEU A 205 1.38 -7.21 -13.31
CA LEU A 205 2.70 -7.52 -12.73
C LEU A 205 3.30 -8.80 -13.31
N CYS A 206 2.51 -9.74 -13.83
CA CYS A 206 3.00 -10.95 -14.48
C CYS A 206 3.30 -10.76 -15.97
N ASP A 207 2.49 -9.98 -16.69
CA ASP A 207 2.60 -9.80 -18.15
C ASP A 207 3.77 -8.88 -18.55
N PHE A 208 4.15 -7.94 -17.68
CA PHE A 208 5.19 -6.97 -17.95
C PHE A 208 6.45 -7.26 -17.13
N SER A 209 7.45 -7.90 -17.73
CA SER A 209 8.70 -8.25 -17.04
C SER A 209 9.55 -7.05 -16.65
N ASP A 210 9.46 -5.94 -17.39
CA ASP A 210 10.15 -4.70 -17.05
C ASP A 210 9.34 -3.91 -16.00
N PRO A 211 9.92 -3.57 -14.83
CA PRO A 211 9.16 -2.94 -13.75
C PRO A 211 8.65 -1.54 -14.13
N GLN A 212 9.36 -0.80 -15.00
CA GLN A 212 8.89 0.50 -15.49
C GLN A 212 7.66 0.35 -16.39
N ALA A 213 7.69 -0.58 -17.34
CA ALA A 213 6.53 -0.89 -18.18
C ALA A 213 5.32 -1.39 -17.35
N ALA A 214 5.55 -2.18 -16.30
CA ALA A 214 4.49 -2.61 -15.38
C ALA A 214 3.87 -1.42 -14.63
N ALA A 215 4.70 -0.50 -14.12
CA ALA A 215 4.23 0.71 -13.45
C ALA A 215 3.37 1.59 -14.37
N GLU A 216 3.82 1.82 -15.61
CA GLU A 216 3.08 2.59 -16.62
C GLU A 216 1.75 1.94 -17.00
N GLU A 217 1.72 0.60 -17.12
CA GLU A 217 0.50 -0.13 -17.42
C GLU A 217 -0.52 -0.04 -16.28
N LEU A 218 -0.08 -0.13 -15.02
CA LEU A 218 -0.96 0.03 -13.86
C LEU A 218 -1.61 1.42 -13.83
N ILE A 219 -0.85 2.48 -14.10
CA ILE A 219 -1.40 3.84 -14.27
C ILE A 219 -2.41 3.89 -15.42
N ARG A 220 -2.09 3.27 -16.56
CA ARG A 220 -2.98 3.24 -17.73
C ARG A 220 -4.30 2.53 -17.39
N LEU A 221 -4.26 1.44 -16.64
CA LEU A 221 -5.42 0.67 -16.22
C LEU A 221 -6.31 1.46 -15.24
N ALA A 222 -5.72 2.07 -14.20
CA ALA A 222 -6.46 2.93 -13.26
C ALA A 222 -7.17 4.08 -13.99
N ASN A 223 -6.46 4.76 -14.88
CA ASN A 223 -7.00 5.84 -15.71
C ASN A 223 -8.09 5.38 -16.68
N ALA A 224 -8.06 4.13 -17.15
CA ALA A 224 -9.07 3.58 -18.03
C ALA A 224 -10.34 3.12 -17.27
N ALA A 225 -10.19 2.73 -16.00
CA ALA A 225 -11.28 2.32 -15.11
C ALA A 225 -12.05 3.53 -14.51
N GLY A 226 -11.44 4.71 -14.52
CA GLY A 226 -12.11 5.95 -14.16
C GLY A 226 -11.14 7.10 -13.89
N GLY A 227 -9.97 6.80 -13.30
CA GLY A 227 -9.00 7.80 -12.88
C GLY A 227 -9.61 8.86 -11.96
N ARG A 228 -10.41 8.42 -10.99
CA ARG A 228 -11.13 9.33 -10.08
C ARG A 228 -10.21 10.03 -9.08
N ASP A 229 -9.03 9.44 -8.84
CA ASP A 229 -8.01 9.97 -7.94
C ASP A 229 -6.64 10.05 -8.60
N ASN A 230 -5.69 10.65 -7.88
CA ASN A 230 -4.28 10.54 -8.15
C ASN A 230 -3.86 9.08 -8.05
N THR A 231 -2.92 8.65 -8.89
CA THR A 231 -2.44 7.28 -8.85
C THR A 231 -0.93 7.30 -8.93
N THR A 232 -0.28 6.68 -7.95
CA THR A 232 1.17 6.57 -7.87
C THR A 232 1.54 5.16 -7.53
N VAL A 233 2.52 4.62 -8.26
CA VAL A 233 2.97 3.23 -8.14
C VAL A 233 4.50 3.15 -8.21
N ILE A 234 5.07 2.24 -7.43
CA ILE A 234 6.47 1.81 -7.53
C ILE A 234 6.50 0.29 -7.61
N VAL A 235 7.15 -0.25 -8.64
CA VAL A 235 7.42 -1.67 -8.81
C VAL A 235 8.90 -1.92 -8.55
N LEU A 236 9.22 -2.85 -7.65
CA LEU A 236 10.58 -3.22 -7.28
C LEU A 236 10.81 -4.71 -7.50
N ASP A 237 11.79 -5.06 -8.31
CA ASP A 237 12.22 -6.43 -8.59
C ASP A 237 13.48 -6.76 -7.81
N VAL A 238 13.48 -7.87 -7.09
CA VAL A 238 14.66 -8.39 -6.39
C VAL A 238 15.46 -9.31 -7.33
N GLN A 239 16.59 -8.80 -7.84
CA GLN A 239 17.48 -9.54 -8.74
C GLN A 239 18.46 -10.45 -7.97
N GLU A 240 18.87 -10.04 -6.77
CA GLU A 240 19.81 -10.78 -5.93
C GLU A 240 19.33 -10.86 -4.48
N GLY A 241 19.38 -12.06 -3.88
CA GLY A 241 18.87 -12.35 -2.55
C GLY A 241 18.96 -13.82 -2.19
N ALA A 242 18.33 -14.20 -1.08
CA ALA A 242 18.19 -15.57 -0.66
C ALA A 242 17.44 -16.41 -1.72
N ASP A 243 17.69 -17.72 -1.71
CA ASP A 243 16.99 -18.63 -2.61
C ASP A 243 15.54 -18.83 -2.11
N PRO A 244 14.52 -18.63 -2.96
CA PRO A 244 13.11 -18.77 -2.55
C PRO A 244 12.76 -20.15 -2.00
N THR A 245 13.52 -21.19 -2.35
CA THR A 245 13.29 -22.56 -1.82
C THR A 245 13.79 -22.77 -0.39
N THR A 246 14.57 -21.82 0.14
CA THR A 246 15.24 -21.93 1.44
C THR A 246 14.65 -21.00 2.50
N VAL A 247 13.75 -20.10 2.10
CA VAL A 247 13.16 -19.10 2.97
C VAL A 247 11.80 -19.61 3.47
N ASN A 248 11.62 -19.58 4.78
CA ASN A 248 10.34 -19.86 5.40
C ASN A 248 9.57 -18.55 5.61
N ASP A 249 8.40 -18.42 4.98
CA ASP A 249 7.54 -17.24 5.07
C ASP A 249 7.06 -16.95 6.51
N SER A 250 7.21 -17.91 7.44
CA SER A 250 6.84 -17.72 8.84
C SER A 250 7.82 -16.86 9.66
N GLU A 251 8.94 -16.43 9.10
CA GLU A 251 9.94 -15.59 9.79
C GLU A 251 9.75 -14.08 9.57
N ASP A 252 8.67 -13.68 8.89
CA ASP A 252 8.30 -12.28 8.71
C ASP A 252 7.96 -11.67 10.08
N LEU A 253 8.82 -10.78 10.58
CA LEU A 253 8.64 -10.16 11.89
C LEU A 253 7.85 -8.87 11.74
N LEU A 254 6.64 -8.88 12.30
CA LEU A 254 5.80 -7.69 12.46
C LEU A 254 6.21 -6.95 13.74
N THR A 255 6.68 -5.72 13.57
CA THR A 255 6.93 -4.78 14.65
C THR A 255 5.91 -3.65 14.53
N TYR A 256 5.10 -3.49 15.58
CA TYR A 256 4.15 -2.39 15.69
C TYR A 256 4.76 -1.30 16.59
N VAL A 257 4.93 -0.09 16.05
CA VAL A 257 5.48 1.04 16.81
C VAL A 257 4.39 2.08 17.01
N THR A 258 3.90 2.24 18.24
CA THR A 258 3.07 3.39 18.60
C THR A 258 3.90 4.39 19.36
N VAL A 259 4.06 5.59 18.81
CA VAL A 259 4.55 6.73 19.55
C VAL A 259 3.36 7.39 20.23
N ARG A 260 3.39 7.57 21.55
CA ARG A 260 2.37 8.34 22.26
C ARG A 260 2.78 9.80 22.24
N GLY A 261 1.82 10.70 21.99
CA GLY A 261 2.10 12.15 21.88
C GLY A 261 2.69 12.82 23.14
N HIS A 262 2.90 12.10 24.25
CA HIS A 262 3.59 12.59 25.45
C HIS A 262 5.11 12.37 25.43
N ASP A 263 5.66 11.56 24.52
CA ASP A 263 7.10 11.23 24.51
C ASP A 263 7.96 12.30 23.78
N VAL A 264 7.37 13.43 23.37
CA VAL A 264 8.02 14.50 22.57
C VAL A 264 8.27 15.78 23.39
N GLU A 265 7.88 15.83 24.67
CA GLU A 265 8.18 16.97 25.57
C GLU A 265 9.08 16.54 26.75
N ASP A 266 10.40 16.37 26.56
CA ASP A 266 11.43 16.69 27.59
C ASP A 266 12.90 16.38 27.18
N GLU A 267 13.44 17.03 26.13
CA GLU A 267 14.92 17.08 25.96
C GLU A 267 15.49 18.48 25.66
N THR A 268 14.70 19.54 25.82
CA THR A 268 15.23 20.91 25.76
C THR A 268 14.71 21.78 26.90
N ARG A 269 15.17 21.49 28.13
CA ARG A 269 15.12 22.45 29.25
C ARG A 269 16.05 22.04 30.40
N ASP A 270 17.35 21.93 30.11
CA ASP A 270 18.37 22.13 31.14
C ASP A 270 19.28 23.29 30.75
N HIS A 271 18.79 24.51 31.01
CA HIS A 271 19.66 25.65 31.28
C HIS A 271 19.06 26.43 32.45
N SER A 272 19.59 26.09 33.63
CA SER A 272 19.73 26.92 34.83
C SER A 272 19.25 28.37 34.71
N LEU A 273 18.21 28.71 35.49
CA LEU A 273 18.09 30.01 36.11
C LEU A 273 17.64 29.79 37.56
N ASP A 274 18.63 29.53 38.41
CA ASP A 274 18.53 29.89 39.82
C ASP A 274 18.52 31.43 39.93
N ASP A 275 17.85 31.88 40.99
CA ASP A 275 17.73 33.25 41.49
C ASP A 275 16.80 34.19 40.69
N LEU A 276 15.59 34.37 41.21
CA LEU A 276 15.22 35.61 41.92
C LEU A 276 13.88 35.44 42.66
N ASN A 277 14.00 35.43 43.99
CA ASN A 277 12.93 35.46 44.98
C ASN A 277 12.41 36.90 45.14
N ILE A 278 11.12 37.18 44.87
CA ILE A 278 10.37 38.30 45.48
C ILE A 278 8.92 37.86 45.72
N GLU A 279 8.52 37.99 46.98
CA GLU A 279 7.20 37.74 47.57
C GLU A 279 6.15 38.83 47.22
N ASP A 280 4.87 38.44 47.34
CA ASP A 280 3.68 39.24 47.66
C ASP A 280 3.27 40.45 46.79
N GLU A 281 2.04 40.39 46.24
CA GLU A 281 0.91 41.19 46.76
C GLU A 281 -0.41 40.92 45.98
N ARG A 282 -1.49 40.75 46.75
CA ARG A 282 -2.90 40.77 46.28
C ARG A 282 -3.31 42.19 45.89
N THR A 283 -3.99 42.40 44.75
CA THR A 283 -5.16 43.31 44.69
C THR A 283 -6.05 43.02 43.48
N ALA A 284 -7.37 43.03 43.68
CA ALA A 284 -8.42 42.99 42.66
C ALA A 284 -8.83 44.41 42.23
N LEU A 285 -9.31 44.60 40.98
CA LEU A 285 -10.21 45.67 40.46
C LEU A 285 -10.35 45.45 38.92
N THR A 286 -11.48 44.95 38.40
CA THR A 286 -12.66 45.66 37.81
C THR A 286 -12.42 46.50 36.53
N ASP A 287 -13.18 46.11 35.50
CA ASP A 287 -14.02 46.93 34.59
C ASP A 287 -13.53 47.44 33.21
N ASP A 288 -14.46 47.26 32.26
CA ASP A 288 -14.80 47.99 31.02
C ASP A 288 -13.91 48.07 29.75
N THR A 289 -14.63 47.88 28.62
CA THR A 289 -14.28 47.87 27.16
C THR A 289 -14.38 49.31 26.55
N PRO A 290 -14.24 49.63 25.22
CA PRO A 290 -13.79 48.94 23.98
C PRO A 290 -12.89 49.85 23.05
N PRO A 291 -13.03 49.88 21.69
CA PRO A 291 -12.14 49.32 20.68
C PRO A 291 -11.25 50.35 19.93
N PHE A 292 -10.19 49.93 19.24
CA PHE A 292 -9.50 50.77 18.25
C PHE A 292 -9.03 50.00 17.00
N GLU A 293 -9.62 50.34 15.86
CA GLU A 293 -9.00 50.24 14.53
C GLU A 293 -7.98 51.37 14.34
N THR A 294 -6.85 51.11 13.68
CA THR A 294 -6.41 51.72 12.40
C THR A 294 -4.92 51.42 12.13
N ASN A 295 -4.66 50.69 11.04
CA ASN A 295 -3.56 50.74 10.04
C ASN A 295 -2.08 51.11 10.37
N PRO A 296 -1.12 50.64 9.54
CA PRO A 296 0.20 50.16 9.97
C PRO A 296 1.34 51.17 9.77
N PRO A 297 2.56 50.91 10.30
CA PRO A 297 3.77 51.53 9.81
C PRO A 297 4.51 50.63 8.80
N ARG A 298 4.92 51.29 7.72
CA ARG A 298 5.90 50.85 6.72
C ARG A 298 7.33 50.98 7.26
N ASP A 299 8.19 50.17 6.65
CA ASP A 299 9.64 50.27 6.48
C ASP A 299 10.55 50.19 7.70
N LEU A 300 11.26 49.04 7.76
CA LEU A 300 12.71 48.99 7.91
C LEU A 300 13.23 47.79 7.08
N THR A 301 13.41 48.02 5.77
CA THR A 301 14.38 47.26 4.96
C THR A 301 15.79 47.70 5.35
N ASP A 302 16.62 46.77 5.80
CA ASP A 302 18.05 46.60 5.46
C ASP A 302 18.79 45.81 6.54
N ALA A 303 18.72 44.47 6.44
CA ALA A 303 19.80 43.54 6.78
C ALA A 303 19.28 42.10 6.68
N VAL A 304 19.39 41.50 5.49
CA VAL A 304 19.84 40.12 5.17
C VAL A 304 19.49 39.90 3.68
N LEU A 305 20.12 40.68 2.81
CA LEU A 305 20.27 40.38 1.39
C LEU A 305 21.74 40.08 1.15
N SER A 306 22.14 38.85 1.47
CA SER A 306 23.41 38.28 1.02
C SER A 306 23.37 36.75 1.03
N ARG A 307 22.51 36.19 0.19
CA ARG A 307 22.69 34.90 -0.50
C ARG A 307 21.61 34.79 -1.56
N GLY A 308 21.96 35.19 -2.78
CA GLY A 308 21.12 34.99 -3.94
C GLY A 308 20.93 33.51 -4.18
N LEU A 309 19.67 33.08 -4.20
CA LEU A 309 19.24 31.85 -4.85
C LEU A 309 18.20 32.28 -5.88
N ASP A 310 18.53 32.04 -7.14
CA ASP A 310 17.72 32.32 -8.32
C ASP A 310 16.48 31.40 -8.33
N PRO A 311 15.25 31.91 -8.48
CA PRO A 311 14.03 31.09 -8.48
C PRO A 311 13.79 30.30 -9.78
N SER A 312 14.73 30.30 -10.73
CA SER A 312 14.55 29.61 -12.02
C SER A 312 15.25 28.24 -12.17
N ASP A 313 15.95 27.77 -11.14
CA ASP A 313 16.60 26.45 -11.14
C ASP A 313 16.00 25.51 -10.09
N ARG A 314 14.99 24.71 -10.48
CA ARG A 314 14.80 23.30 -10.09
C ARG A 314 13.51 22.72 -10.69
N TYR A 315 13.70 21.62 -11.43
CA TYR A 315 12.82 20.50 -11.81
C TYR A 315 12.96 20.17 -13.31
N PRO A 316 14.05 19.50 -13.75
CA PRO A 316 14.05 18.89 -15.07
C PRO A 316 13.56 17.43 -14.95
N PHE A 317 12.30 17.20 -15.31
CA PHE A 317 11.88 15.88 -15.79
C PHE A 317 12.44 15.68 -17.21
N PRO A 318 13.12 14.56 -17.53
CA PRO A 318 13.50 14.29 -18.92
C PRO A 318 12.26 13.95 -19.74
N VAL A 319 11.93 14.79 -20.72
CA VAL A 319 10.98 14.43 -21.78
C VAL A 319 11.72 13.55 -22.78
N ALA A 320 11.42 12.25 -22.80
CA ALA A 320 11.93 11.34 -23.82
C ALA A 320 11.22 11.59 -25.16
N HIS A 321 11.94 12.08 -26.15
CA HIS A 321 11.50 12.08 -27.54
C HIS A 321 11.69 10.67 -28.13
N ALA A 322 10.59 9.99 -28.44
CA ALA A 322 10.60 8.73 -29.18
C ALA A 322 10.69 9.02 -30.69
N ASP A 323 11.81 8.66 -31.30
CA ASP A 323 11.99 8.58 -32.75
C ASP A 323 11.60 7.16 -33.18
N GLU A 324 10.33 6.95 -33.58
CA GLU A 324 9.83 5.65 -33.99
C GLU A 324 10.13 5.37 -35.48
N THR A 325 10.76 4.23 -35.74
CA THR A 325 10.88 3.69 -37.12
C THR A 325 9.65 2.85 -37.48
N PRO A 326 9.17 2.88 -38.74
CA PRO A 326 7.87 2.35 -39.15
C PRO A 326 7.70 0.82 -39.10
N ASN A 327 8.67 0.05 -38.60
CA ASN A 327 8.61 -1.42 -38.59
C ASN A 327 8.15 -2.01 -37.24
N THR A 328 7.98 -1.20 -36.19
CA THR A 328 7.52 -1.62 -34.86
C THR A 328 6.00 -1.57 -34.70
N ALA A 329 5.32 -0.68 -35.44
CA ALA A 329 3.87 -0.49 -35.41
C ALA A 329 3.08 -1.71 -35.97
N ALA A 330 3.62 -2.36 -37.01
CA ALA A 330 2.95 -3.50 -37.67
C ALA A 330 2.93 -4.77 -36.79
N ARG A 331 3.90 -4.94 -35.88
CA ARG A 331 3.94 -6.06 -34.93
C ARG A 331 3.02 -5.85 -33.73
N ARG A 332 2.72 -4.60 -33.34
CA ARG A 332 1.75 -4.27 -32.28
C ARG A 332 0.29 -4.52 -32.71
N MET A 333 -0.09 -4.23 -33.95
CA MET A 333 -1.50 -4.40 -34.39
C MET A 333 -2.00 -5.86 -34.40
N ALA A 334 -1.12 -6.86 -34.54
CA ALA A 334 -1.52 -8.26 -34.60
C ALA A 334 -1.82 -8.88 -33.21
N MET A 335 -1.25 -8.35 -32.12
CA MET A 335 -1.54 -8.81 -30.74
C MET A 335 -2.78 -8.15 -30.14
N HIS A 336 -3.08 -6.89 -30.50
CA HIS A 336 -4.25 -6.15 -29.98
C HIS A 336 -5.61 -6.73 -30.44
N ALA A 337 -5.68 -7.45 -31.55
CA ALA A 337 -6.94 -7.98 -32.06
C ALA A 337 -7.50 -9.19 -31.27
N ARG A 338 -6.64 -9.91 -30.53
CA ARG A 338 -7.06 -11.09 -29.75
C ARG A 338 -7.47 -10.75 -28.30
N ALA A 339 -6.91 -9.70 -27.71
CA ALA A 339 -7.28 -9.26 -26.36
C ALA A 339 -8.64 -8.56 -26.32
N ASN A 340 -8.94 -7.68 -27.28
CA ASN A 340 -10.20 -6.91 -27.30
C ASN A 340 -11.46 -7.77 -27.46
N THR A 341 -11.36 -8.93 -28.11
CA THR A 341 -12.52 -9.80 -28.35
C THR A 341 -12.98 -10.53 -27.07
N ARG A 342 -12.07 -10.76 -26.11
CA ARG A 342 -12.42 -11.37 -24.81
C ARG A 342 -13.01 -10.36 -23.82
N PHE A 343 -12.54 -9.11 -23.85
CA PHE A 343 -13.03 -8.03 -22.97
C PHE A 343 -14.48 -7.61 -23.25
N ILE A 344 -14.90 -7.55 -24.52
CA ILE A 344 -16.26 -7.09 -24.87
C ILE A 344 -17.32 -8.15 -24.53
N ILE A 345 -17.00 -9.44 -24.65
CA ILE A 345 -17.96 -10.53 -24.41
C ILE A 345 -18.14 -10.81 -22.91
N GLY A 346 -17.07 -10.69 -22.12
CA GLY A 346 -17.12 -10.89 -20.66
C GLY A 346 -17.86 -9.76 -19.92
N GLY A 347 -17.56 -8.49 -20.24
CA GLY A 347 -18.18 -7.34 -19.57
C GLY A 347 -19.68 -7.20 -19.86
N ALA A 348 -20.11 -7.50 -21.09
CA ALA A 348 -21.52 -7.43 -21.46
C ALA A 348 -22.37 -8.52 -20.78
N ALA A 349 -21.81 -9.72 -20.55
CA ALA A 349 -22.51 -10.81 -19.86
C ALA A 349 -22.72 -10.52 -18.37
N VAL A 350 -21.71 -9.94 -17.70
CA VAL A 350 -21.79 -9.57 -16.27
C VAL A 350 -22.80 -8.43 -16.06
N ALA A 351 -22.79 -7.41 -16.92
CA ALA A 351 -23.75 -6.32 -16.85
C ALA A 351 -25.21 -6.80 -17.09
N LEU A 352 -25.41 -7.75 -18.01
CA LEU A 352 -26.73 -8.32 -18.27
C LEU A 352 -27.26 -9.14 -17.07
N ILE A 353 -26.39 -9.92 -16.42
CA ILE A 353 -26.74 -10.70 -15.24
C ILE A 353 -27.11 -9.78 -14.06
N ALA A 354 -26.35 -8.70 -13.85
CA ALA A 354 -26.65 -7.70 -12.81
C ALA A 354 -28.01 -7.01 -13.05
N ILE A 355 -28.31 -6.64 -14.29
CA ILE A 355 -29.61 -6.05 -14.66
C ILE A 355 -30.76 -7.04 -14.44
N ILE A 356 -30.58 -8.31 -14.81
CA ILE A 356 -31.59 -9.36 -14.57
C ILE A 356 -31.84 -9.56 -13.08
N LEU A 357 -30.79 -9.58 -12.24
CA LEU A 357 -30.93 -9.73 -10.79
C LEU A 357 -31.68 -8.55 -10.15
N VAL A 358 -31.42 -7.31 -10.59
CA VAL A 358 -32.14 -6.12 -10.12
C VAL A 358 -33.62 -6.16 -10.55
N ILE A 359 -33.91 -6.58 -11.78
CA ILE A 359 -35.28 -6.72 -12.27
C ILE A 359 -36.02 -7.83 -11.53
N VAL A 360 -35.38 -8.97 -11.25
CA VAL A 360 -35.96 -10.07 -10.49
C VAL A 360 -36.24 -9.64 -9.04
N ALA A 361 -35.30 -8.95 -8.39
CA ALA A 361 -35.48 -8.42 -7.04
C ALA A 361 -36.64 -7.39 -6.96
N ALA A 362 -36.77 -6.54 -7.98
CA ALA A 362 -37.87 -5.58 -8.08
C ALA A 362 -39.22 -6.26 -8.40
N ALA A 363 -39.23 -7.37 -9.13
CA ALA A 363 -40.44 -8.12 -9.46
C ALA A 363 -40.93 -9.00 -8.29
N THR A 364 -40.05 -9.43 -7.39
CA THR A 364 -40.41 -10.21 -6.19
C THR A 364 -40.80 -9.35 -4.98
N GLY A 365 -40.54 -8.04 -5.01
CA GLY A 365 -40.85 -7.10 -3.92
C GLY A 365 -42.29 -6.55 -3.98
N GLY A 366 -43.30 -7.41 -3.90
CA GLY A 366 -44.71 -7.01 -4.03
C GLY A 366 -45.69 -7.78 -3.13
N LYS A 367 -45.84 -7.31 -1.88
CA LYS A 367 -46.95 -7.53 -0.93
C LYS A 367 -47.19 -8.95 -0.35
N SER A 368 -46.98 -9.08 0.96
CA SER A 368 -48.06 -9.36 1.93
C SER A 368 -47.59 -9.16 3.38
N ASN A 369 -48.38 -8.40 4.15
CA ASN A 369 -48.42 -8.40 5.61
C ASN A 369 -48.63 -9.84 6.13
N ASP A 370 -47.81 -10.26 7.08
CA ASP A 370 -48.21 -10.84 8.38
C ASP A 370 -46.98 -11.52 9.00
N GLY A 371 -46.62 -11.12 10.21
CA GLY A 371 -45.50 -11.71 10.95
C GLY A 371 -45.87 -13.06 11.59
N PRO A 372 -44.89 -13.91 11.95
CA PRO A 372 -45.16 -15.06 12.80
C PRO A 372 -44.46 -15.01 14.17
N GLN A 373 -45.24 -15.38 15.19
CA GLN A 373 -44.83 -15.80 16.54
C GLN A 373 -44.17 -17.20 16.49
N PRO A 374 -43.41 -17.60 17.54
CA PRO A 374 -42.66 -18.84 17.56
C PRO A 374 -43.51 -20.01 18.11
N GLY A 375 -43.37 -21.20 17.51
CA GLY A 375 -43.89 -22.44 18.09
C GLY A 375 -44.13 -23.56 17.08
N ASP A 376 -43.45 -24.67 17.36
CA ASP A 376 -43.84 -26.07 17.10
C ASP A 376 -43.09 -26.86 16.01
N THR A 377 -42.25 -27.73 16.57
CA THR A 377 -41.56 -28.91 16.06
C THR A 377 -42.50 -29.92 15.42
N VAL A 378 -42.20 -30.43 14.22
CA VAL A 378 -42.43 -31.83 13.81
C VAL A 378 -41.42 -32.22 12.73
N ALA A 379 -40.68 -33.32 12.96
CA ALA A 379 -39.86 -34.03 12.00
C ALA A 379 -40.71 -34.97 11.12
N ILE A 380 -40.29 -35.25 9.87
CA ILE A 380 -40.43 -36.55 9.17
C ILE A 380 -39.53 -36.56 7.92
N THR A 381 -39.14 -37.78 7.57
CA THR A 381 -38.03 -38.33 6.80
C THR A 381 -38.22 -38.43 5.27
N ASP A 382 -37.10 -38.80 4.62
CA ASP A 382 -36.92 -39.52 3.34
C ASP A 382 -37.20 -38.83 2.00
N PHE A 383 -36.16 -38.68 1.16
CA PHE A 383 -35.97 -39.49 -0.07
C PHE A 383 -34.54 -39.31 -0.63
N VAL A 384 -33.94 -40.44 -0.97
CA VAL A 384 -32.63 -40.66 -1.63
C VAL A 384 -32.83 -40.70 -3.14
N ASP A 385 -31.85 -40.22 -3.92
CA ASP A 385 -31.52 -40.82 -5.22
C ASP A 385 -30.05 -40.54 -5.62
N ASP A 386 -29.33 -41.64 -5.87
CA ASP A 386 -27.94 -41.75 -6.35
C ASP A 386 -27.88 -41.78 -7.90
N PRO A 387 -26.70 -41.58 -8.52
CA PRO A 387 -26.54 -41.48 -9.98
C PRO A 387 -26.34 -42.84 -10.68
N PRO A 388 -26.49 -42.94 -12.02
CA PRO A 388 -26.36 -44.21 -12.72
C PRO A 388 -24.91 -44.55 -13.11
N ASP A 389 -24.60 -45.81 -12.85
CA ASP A 389 -23.40 -46.57 -13.23
C ASP A 389 -23.49 -47.09 -14.67
N THR A 390 -22.34 -47.22 -15.34
CA THR A 390 -22.20 -48.08 -16.53
C THR A 390 -20.84 -48.77 -16.50
N THR A 391 -20.85 -50.07 -16.19
CA THR A 391 -19.92 -51.05 -16.74
C THR A 391 -20.71 -52.27 -17.22
N PRO A 392 -20.12 -53.07 -18.12
CA PRO A 392 -20.31 -54.51 -17.98
C PRO A 392 -18.98 -55.28 -18.05
N ASP A 393 -18.78 -56.13 -17.04
CA ASP A 393 -18.54 -57.59 -17.14
C ASP A 393 -17.40 -58.09 -18.06
N THR A 394 -16.51 -59.01 -17.67
CA THR A 394 -16.69 -60.21 -16.84
C THR A 394 -15.36 -60.98 -16.69
N LEU A 395 -15.22 -61.72 -15.57
CA LEU A 395 -14.57 -63.05 -15.38
C LEU A 395 -13.03 -63.16 -15.62
N ALA A 396 -12.24 -63.98 -14.94
CA ALA A 396 -12.31 -64.86 -13.76
C ALA A 396 -10.89 -65.44 -13.56
N ASP A 397 -10.71 -66.15 -12.44
CA ASP A 397 -9.60 -67.05 -12.05
C ASP A 397 -8.30 -66.41 -11.50
N SER A 398 -7.93 -66.54 -10.23
CA SER A 398 -7.87 -67.67 -9.26
C SER A 398 -6.55 -68.46 -9.29
N VAL A 399 -6.09 -68.81 -8.08
CA VAL A 399 -5.00 -69.75 -7.69
C VAL A 399 -3.57 -69.17 -7.71
N SER A 400 -2.98 -68.81 -6.56
CA SER A 400 -2.37 -69.59 -5.45
C SER A 400 -0.94 -70.07 -5.69
N ASP A 401 -0.21 -70.08 -4.57
CA ASP A 401 1.03 -70.78 -4.25
C ASP A 401 2.38 -70.10 -4.56
N THR A 402 3.47 -70.25 -3.80
CA THR A 402 3.81 -70.72 -2.44
C THR A 402 5.35 -70.64 -2.36
N ILE A 403 5.90 -70.09 -1.28
CA ILE A 403 7.18 -70.40 -0.57
C ILE A 403 8.49 -70.66 -1.36
N GLY A 404 9.58 -70.05 -0.86
CA GLY A 404 10.94 -70.62 -0.85
C GLY A 404 12.02 -69.53 -0.88
N ASP A 405 12.63 -69.15 0.26
CA ASP A 405 13.93 -69.64 0.79
C ASP A 405 15.12 -69.40 -0.17
N ALA A 406 16.35 -69.09 0.21
CA ALA A 406 17.06 -68.56 1.37
C ALA A 406 18.55 -68.50 0.93
N SER A 407 19.35 -67.64 1.57
CA SER A 407 20.83 -67.75 1.70
C SER A 407 21.65 -67.65 0.38
N ASP A 408 22.92 -67.24 0.32
CA ASP A 408 23.97 -67.06 1.31
C ASP A 408 25.12 -66.25 0.66
N SER A 409 25.90 -65.52 1.48
CA SER A 409 27.37 -65.29 1.38
C SER A 409 28.02 -64.74 0.08
N ALA A 410 29.17 -64.09 0.03
CA ALA A 410 30.11 -63.43 0.93
C ALA A 410 31.26 -62.88 0.02
N ASP A 411 32.19 -62.13 0.60
CA ASP A 411 33.49 -61.67 0.08
C ASP A 411 33.50 -60.61 -1.03
N GLY A 412 34.33 -59.57 -1.00
CA GLY A 412 35.42 -59.21 -0.10
C GLY A 412 36.30 -58.14 -0.76
N SER A 413 36.74 -57.15 0.04
CA SER A 413 38.04 -56.42 0.03
C SER A 413 38.82 -56.25 -1.31
N THR A 414 39.35 -55.09 -1.72
CA THR A 414 40.45 -54.31 -1.08
C THR A 414 40.84 -53.05 -1.90
N LEU A 415 41.10 -51.94 -1.18
CA LEU A 415 42.24 -50.99 -1.19
C LEU A 415 42.82 -50.28 -2.46
N SER A 416 43.21 -49.02 -2.16
CA SER A 416 44.25 -48.14 -2.75
C SER A 416 43.84 -47.35 -4.01
N SER A 417 43.99 -46.02 -4.07
CA SER A 417 45.07 -45.15 -3.56
C SER A 417 44.59 -43.72 -3.34
#